data_AF-A0A430FV65-F1
#
_entry.id   AF-A0A430FV65-F1
#
_cell.length_a   1.000
_cell.length_b   1.000
_cell.length_c   1.000
_cell.angle_alpha   90.00
_cell.angle_beta   90.00
_cell.angle_gamma   90.00
#
_symmetry.space_group_name_H-M   'P 1'
#
loop_
_entity.id
_entity.type
_entity.pdbx_description
1 polymer ?
#
loop_
_entity_poly.entity_id
_entity_poly.type
_entity_poly.pdbx_seq_one_letter_code
_entity_poly.pdbx_strand_id
1 'polypeptide(L)'
;MRKRLLRIASVICLISPVMVSSLPASAQNIAPDYQKYLATYVRLTNEEYSMTLSESSSLDEETPTREVPQASQLIADFIDSGIHVLNAEATAEYISDTDLENNNISVTASINTTVIWSLSANPYESYEAANQITSVFSDLHKITFDVNPFTRQSNDITIAQDLIIDPESGNILDDGHTAYSMTNVLNDIPRYSTYEQASTSFITDKTNNTDPTSKTSKLTMNYSTFVHYLNTWTSKPYDGDEKEDFNPDFPYFTNNCTNFGSQALYAAGLPLVGGSWLDRQNPEIWTWNLSGMIPIDGYDSSWSWSNADSNYQHLSKYTPYSQKYNDMYMPPQAGLIYAEWDADPQLDHLMLVNDTIVIQNSDGSYSPMPLISQKTPNRNMVPFSVQQRRAEKQHDHVTWKGLGPDYTKMEYV
;
A
#
# COMPACT_ATOMS: atom_id res chain seq x y z
N MET A 1 112.85 -16.08 -4.77
CA MET A 1 112.29 -14.75 -5.13
C MET A 1 110.87 -14.72 -4.57
N ARG A 2 110.51 -14.01 -3.49
CA ARG A 2 110.33 -12.56 -3.26
C ARG A 2 109.25 -11.86 -4.13
N LYS A 3 108.12 -11.53 -3.47
CA LYS A 3 107.20 -10.35 -3.60
C LYS A 3 105.79 -10.51 -4.25
N ARG A 4 104.78 -10.13 -3.44
CA ARG A 4 103.58 -9.27 -3.75
C ARG A 4 102.48 -9.86 -4.67
N LEU A 5 101.17 -9.49 -4.64
CA LEU A 5 100.23 -8.64 -3.85
C LEU A 5 98.90 -9.46 -3.68
N LEU A 6 98.05 -9.40 -2.65
CA LEU A 6 97.20 -8.34 -2.04
C LEU A 6 95.88 -7.97 -2.81
N ARG A 7 94.70 -8.22 -2.18
CA ARG A 7 93.36 -7.57 -2.36
C ARG A 7 92.66 -7.77 -3.75
N ILE A 8 91.34 -7.65 -4.02
CA ILE A 8 90.02 -7.30 -3.38
C ILE A 8 88.97 -8.32 -3.96
N ALA A 9 87.75 -8.59 -3.47
CA ALA A 9 87.10 -8.82 -2.15
C ALA A 9 85.58 -9.06 -2.40
N SER A 10 84.82 -9.71 -1.48
CA SER A 10 83.34 -9.75 -1.48
C SER A 10 82.77 -9.79 -0.05
N VAL A 11 81.76 -8.96 0.23
CA VAL A 11 81.10 -8.84 1.54
C VAL A 11 79.83 -9.67 1.56
N ILE A 12 79.68 -10.54 2.56
CA ILE A 12 78.41 -11.20 2.89
C ILE A 12 77.99 -10.69 4.26
N CYS A 13 76.96 -9.84 4.29
CA CYS A 13 76.28 -9.46 5.54
C CYS A 13 75.16 -10.46 5.82
N LEU A 14 75.28 -11.18 6.92
CA LEU A 14 74.18 -11.91 7.54
C LEU A 14 73.25 -10.90 8.23
N ILE A 15 71.96 -10.96 7.95
CA ILE A 15 70.92 -10.21 8.67
C ILE A 15 69.97 -11.23 9.32
N SER A 16 69.72 -11.04 10.61
CA SER A 16 68.92 -11.92 11.46
C SER A 16 67.44 -12.00 11.03
N PRO A 17 66.72 -13.09 11.38
CA PRO A 17 65.30 -13.19 11.11
C PRO A 17 64.50 -12.13 11.88
N VAL A 18 63.71 -11.34 11.17
CA VAL A 18 62.70 -10.47 11.76
C VAL A 18 61.52 -11.33 12.22
N MET A 19 61.15 -11.20 13.50
CA MET A 19 59.87 -11.69 14.01
C MET A 19 58.74 -11.04 13.21
N VAL A 20 58.02 -11.80 12.39
CA VAL A 20 56.76 -11.33 11.80
C VAL A 20 55.71 -11.33 12.91
N SER A 21 55.49 -10.17 13.53
CA SER A 21 54.34 -9.95 14.39
C SER A 21 53.08 -10.19 13.58
N SER A 22 52.25 -11.13 14.00
CA SER A 22 50.91 -11.30 13.46
C SER A 22 50.11 -10.02 13.68
N LEU A 23 49.85 -9.28 12.59
CA LEU A 23 48.75 -8.31 12.58
C LEU A 23 47.47 -9.08 12.93
N PRO A 24 46.57 -8.52 13.75
CA PRO A 24 45.22 -9.07 13.85
C PRO A 24 44.62 -9.10 12.45
N ALA A 25 43.86 -10.15 12.12
CA ALA A 25 43.16 -10.23 10.86
C ALA A 25 42.34 -8.94 10.68
N SER A 26 42.56 -8.22 9.59
CA SER A 26 41.70 -7.09 9.25
C SER A 26 40.28 -7.62 9.19
N ALA A 27 39.37 -7.03 9.98
CA ALA A 27 37.95 -7.32 9.85
C ALA A 27 37.60 -7.19 8.37
N GLN A 28 37.21 -8.29 7.74
CA GLN A 28 36.70 -8.24 6.38
C GLN A 28 35.41 -7.44 6.48
N ASN A 29 35.31 -6.35 5.71
CA ASN A 29 34.04 -5.67 5.48
C ASN A 29 33.15 -6.65 4.70
N ILE A 30 32.47 -7.52 5.44
CA ILE A 30 31.35 -8.30 4.94
C ILE A 30 30.21 -7.30 4.79
N ALA A 31 29.79 -7.06 3.55
CA ALA A 31 28.62 -6.24 3.25
C ALA A 31 27.41 -6.82 4.01
N PRO A 32 26.52 -5.98 4.58
CA PRO A 32 25.34 -6.48 5.27
C PRO A 32 24.48 -7.34 4.33
N ASP A 33 23.95 -8.44 4.85
CA ASP A 33 22.96 -9.26 4.16
C ASP A 33 21.57 -8.79 4.57
N TYR A 34 21.12 -7.66 4.01
CA TYR A 34 19.87 -7.00 4.39
C TYR A 34 18.64 -7.90 4.19
N GLN A 35 18.68 -8.82 3.22
CA GLN A 35 17.64 -9.84 3.02
C GLN A 35 17.52 -10.75 4.25
N LYS A 36 18.64 -11.07 4.91
CA LYS A 36 18.66 -11.84 6.16
C LYS A 36 18.06 -11.08 7.34
N TYR A 37 18.19 -9.75 7.35
CA TYR A 37 17.63 -8.90 8.40
C TYR A 37 16.12 -8.79 8.26
N LEU A 38 15.63 -8.55 7.04
CA LEU A 38 14.20 -8.59 6.72
C LEU A 38 13.59 -9.99 6.94
N ALA A 39 14.30 -11.07 6.60
CA ALA A 39 13.86 -12.43 6.92
C ALA A 39 13.75 -12.68 8.44
N THR A 40 14.64 -12.06 9.24
CA THR A 40 14.55 -12.09 10.71
C THR A 40 13.33 -11.30 11.18
N TYR A 41 13.12 -10.08 10.68
CA TYR A 41 11.94 -9.25 10.99
C TYR A 41 10.62 -9.99 10.66
N VAL A 42 10.48 -10.50 9.44
CA VAL A 42 9.28 -11.27 9.01
C VAL A 42 9.02 -12.47 9.90
N ARG A 43 10.06 -13.22 10.27
CA ARG A 43 9.93 -14.34 11.23
C ARG A 43 9.42 -13.85 12.58
N LEU A 44 9.99 -12.77 13.13
CA LEU A 44 9.58 -12.22 14.42
C LEU A 44 8.12 -11.75 14.39
N THR A 45 7.67 -11.12 13.29
CA THR A 45 6.27 -10.69 13.07
C THR A 45 5.31 -11.88 12.98
N ASN A 46 5.66 -12.93 12.23
CA ASN A 46 4.82 -14.13 12.08
C ASN A 46 4.75 -14.97 13.37
N GLU A 47 5.82 -14.99 14.16
CA GLU A 47 5.79 -15.54 15.53
C GLU A 47 4.83 -14.76 16.43
N GLU A 48 4.84 -13.42 16.37
CA GLU A 48 3.95 -12.58 17.17
C GLU A 48 2.48 -12.72 16.77
N TYR A 49 2.18 -12.81 15.46
CA TYR A 49 0.85 -13.16 14.98
C TYR A 49 0.39 -14.51 15.55
N SER A 50 1.25 -15.52 15.52
CA SER A 50 0.95 -16.85 16.05
C SER A 50 0.69 -16.81 17.56
N MET A 51 1.49 -16.04 18.32
CA MET A 51 1.31 -15.82 19.75
C MET A 51 -0.01 -15.12 20.05
N THR A 52 -0.28 -13.97 19.42
CA THR A 52 -1.52 -13.19 19.59
C THR A 52 -2.77 -14.03 19.37
N LEU A 53 -2.79 -14.84 18.32
CA LEU A 53 -3.89 -15.74 18.02
C LEU A 53 -4.03 -16.85 19.08
N SER A 54 -2.92 -17.37 19.61
CA SER A 54 -2.94 -18.40 20.66
C SER A 54 -3.33 -17.87 22.05
N GLU A 55 -2.83 -16.70 22.46
CA GLU A 55 -3.09 -16.09 23.79
C GLU A 55 -4.56 -15.66 23.93
N SER A 56 -5.24 -15.34 22.82
CA SER A 56 -6.69 -15.14 22.80
C SER A 56 -7.50 -16.34 23.32
N SER A 57 -6.88 -17.53 23.39
CA SER A 57 -7.49 -18.77 23.89
C SER A 57 -7.05 -19.18 25.31
N SER A 58 -6.09 -18.48 25.93
CA SER A 58 -5.54 -18.85 27.24
C SER A 58 -5.10 -17.64 28.08
N LEU A 59 -5.89 -17.34 29.11
CA LEU A 59 -5.50 -16.42 30.20
C LEU A 59 -4.54 -17.11 31.17
N ASP A 60 -3.22 -17.00 30.96
CA ASP A 60 -2.21 -17.00 32.04
C ASP A 60 -0.76 -16.75 31.54
N GLU A 61 0.07 -16.24 32.46
CA GLU A 61 1.53 -16.04 32.44
C GLU A 61 2.15 -14.78 31.79
N GLU A 62 3.31 -14.39 32.35
CA GLU A 62 4.03 -13.14 32.09
C GLU A 62 4.65 -13.11 30.69
N THR A 63 4.18 -12.19 29.83
CA THR A 63 4.81 -11.92 28.53
C THR A 63 6.26 -11.48 28.75
N PRO A 64 7.27 -12.16 28.18
CA PRO A 64 8.64 -11.66 28.20
C PRO A 64 8.70 -10.29 27.51
N THR A 65 9.48 -9.35 28.03
CA THR A 65 9.76 -8.07 27.34
C THR A 65 10.61 -8.33 26.09
N ARG A 66 9.95 -8.74 25.02
CA ARG A 66 10.45 -8.91 23.65
C ARG A 66 10.17 -7.62 22.89
N GLU A 67 11.08 -7.22 22.01
CA GLU A 67 10.82 -6.14 21.06
C GLU A 67 9.85 -6.66 19.98
N VAL A 68 8.70 -6.00 19.88
CA VAL A 68 7.58 -6.42 19.03
C VAL A 68 7.56 -5.54 17.77
N PRO A 69 7.61 -6.13 16.55
CA PRO A 69 7.47 -5.38 15.29
C PRO A 69 6.18 -4.57 15.22
N GLN A 70 6.18 -3.34 14.71
CA GLN A 70 4.97 -2.50 14.63
C GLN A 70 3.92 -3.15 13.70
N ALA A 71 4.36 -3.89 12.67
CA ALA A 71 3.49 -4.67 11.79
C ALA A 71 2.66 -5.74 12.54
N SER A 72 3.11 -6.22 13.71
CA SER A 72 2.39 -7.25 14.46
C SER A 72 1.04 -6.75 15.00
N GLN A 73 0.97 -5.46 15.32
CA GLN A 73 -0.19 -4.77 15.92
C GLN A 73 -1.45 -4.86 15.05
N LEU A 74 -1.31 -5.12 13.75
CA LEU A 74 -2.41 -5.28 12.81
C LEU A 74 -3.42 -6.35 13.26
N ILE A 75 -2.97 -7.48 13.82
CA ILE A 75 -3.88 -8.57 14.22
C ILE A 75 -4.67 -8.21 15.48
N ALA A 76 -4.08 -7.43 16.39
CA ALA A 76 -4.82 -6.82 17.48
C ALA A 76 -5.84 -5.78 16.97
N ASP A 77 -5.55 -5.02 15.90
CA ASP A 77 -6.57 -4.12 15.30
C ASP A 77 -7.79 -4.89 14.76
N PHE A 78 -7.59 -6.08 14.19
CA PHE A 78 -8.67 -6.99 13.80
C PHE A 78 -9.46 -7.53 15.01
N ILE A 79 -8.76 -8.06 16.02
CA ILE A 79 -9.37 -8.65 17.23
C ILE A 79 -10.15 -7.59 18.01
N ASP A 80 -9.58 -6.40 18.22
CA ASP A 80 -10.24 -5.26 18.86
C ASP A 80 -11.46 -4.73 18.07
N SER A 81 -11.55 -5.08 16.78
CA SER A 81 -12.71 -4.77 15.92
C SER A 81 -13.77 -5.89 15.93
N GLY A 82 -13.60 -6.90 16.80
CA GLY A 82 -14.51 -8.03 16.96
C GLY A 82 -14.38 -9.11 15.87
N ILE A 83 -13.30 -9.09 15.09
CA ILE A 83 -13.12 -9.99 13.95
C ILE A 83 -12.34 -11.24 14.37
N HIS A 84 -12.87 -12.41 14.03
CA HIS A 84 -12.22 -13.69 14.29
C HIS A 84 -11.18 -14.02 13.21
N VAL A 85 -9.92 -13.70 13.49
CA VAL A 85 -8.77 -14.02 12.62
C VAL A 85 -8.43 -15.51 12.72
N LEU A 86 -8.30 -16.17 11.57
CA LEU A 86 -7.98 -17.59 11.43
C LEU A 86 -6.48 -17.81 11.17
N ASN A 87 -5.86 -16.93 10.40
CA ASN A 87 -4.43 -16.98 10.07
C ASN A 87 -3.91 -15.59 9.66
N ALA A 88 -2.63 -15.33 9.87
CA ALA A 88 -1.96 -14.14 9.36
C ALA A 88 -0.52 -14.46 8.95
N GLU A 89 -0.08 -13.91 7.82
CA GLU A 89 1.28 -14.09 7.30
C GLU A 89 1.79 -12.78 6.71
N ALA A 90 2.89 -12.28 7.26
CA ALA A 90 3.69 -11.19 6.70
C ALA A 90 4.75 -11.73 5.74
N THR A 91 5.02 -10.94 4.72
CA THR A 91 6.14 -11.03 3.79
C THR A 91 6.76 -9.64 3.64
N ALA A 92 8.03 -9.55 3.23
CA ALA A 92 8.72 -8.27 3.07
C ALA A 92 9.42 -8.18 1.72
N GLU A 93 9.29 -7.03 1.07
CA GLU A 93 10.06 -6.65 -0.11
C GLU A 93 11.04 -5.52 0.25
N TYR A 94 12.30 -5.72 -0.09
CA TYR A 94 13.37 -4.75 0.14
C TYR A 94 13.27 -3.58 -0.85
N ILE A 95 13.34 -2.34 -0.36
CA ILE A 95 13.33 -1.13 -1.20
C ILE A 95 14.68 -0.40 -1.14
N SER A 96 15.16 -0.10 0.06
CA SER A 96 16.45 0.59 0.25
C SER A 96 17.05 0.34 1.63
N ASP A 97 18.33 0.65 1.81
CA ASP A 97 18.99 0.68 3.12
C ASP A 97 19.81 1.96 3.33
N THR A 98 20.23 2.17 4.57
CA THR A 98 21.28 3.12 4.94
C THR A 98 22.02 2.58 6.15
N ASP A 99 23.32 2.30 5.98
CA ASP A 99 24.25 2.11 7.09
C ASP A 99 24.26 3.38 7.96
N LEU A 100 23.89 3.26 9.24
CA LEU A 100 23.93 4.36 10.21
C LEU A 100 25.20 4.29 11.06
N GLU A 101 25.53 5.38 11.73
CA GLU A 101 26.58 5.38 12.75
C GLU A 101 26.23 4.43 13.91
N ASN A 102 27.25 3.99 14.66
CA ASN A 102 27.14 3.15 15.86
C ASN A 102 26.61 1.72 15.66
N ASN A 103 26.75 1.15 14.45
CA ASN A 103 26.31 -0.21 14.08
C ASN A 103 24.79 -0.38 14.01
N ASN A 104 24.06 0.70 13.77
CA ASN A 104 22.66 0.60 13.36
C ASN A 104 22.57 0.50 11.84
N ILE A 105 21.58 -0.22 11.33
CA ILE A 105 21.27 -0.31 9.90
C ILE A 105 19.79 0.01 9.72
N SER A 106 19.49 1.05 8.96
CA SER A 106 18.11 1.35 8.54
C SER A 106 17.81 0.59 7.26
N VAL A 107 16.70 -0.13 7.22
CA VAL A 107 16.16 -0.76 6.00
C VAL A 107 14.75 -0.23 5.77
N THR A 108 14.49 0.24 4.56
CA THR A 108 13.15 0.57 4.07
C THR A 108 12.61 -0.64 3.30
N ALA A 109 11.42 -1.12 3.66
CA ALA A 109 10.82 -2.29 3.06
C ALA A 109 9.29 -2.18 3.01
N SER A 110 8.67 -2.72 1.95
CA SER A 110 7.22 -2.94 1.93
C SER A 110 6.90 -4.21 2.70
N ILE A 111 6.05 -4.11 3.73
CA ILE A 111 5.61 -5.22 4.56
C ILE A 111 4.18 -5.59 4.15
N ASN A 112 4.07 -6.69 3.40
CA ASN A 112 2.81 -7.19 2.86
C ASN A 112 2.28 -8.28 3.79
N THR A 113 1.18 -8.01 4.50
CA THR A 113 0.49 -8.95 5.39
C THR A 113 -0.81 -9.43 4.77
N THR A 114 -0.97 -10.75 4.67
CA THR A 114 -2.22 -11.41 4.33
C THR A 114 -2.91 -11.87 5.61
N VAL A 115 -4.16 -11.48 5.83
CA VAL A 115 -4.98 -11.87 6.99
C VAL A 115 -6.18 -12.66 6.51
N ILE A 116 -6.33 -13.91 6.96
CA ILE A 116 -7.50 -14.75 6.71
C ILE A 116 -8.36 -14.73 7.97
N TRP A 117 -9.63 -14.36 7.84
CA TRP A 117 -10.55 -14.18 8.96
C TRP A 117 -11.97 -14.60 8.61
N SER A 118 -12.85 -14.62 9.60
CA SER A 118 -14.22 -15.13 9.47
C SER A 118 -15.24 -14.31 10.28
N LEU A 119 -16.51 -14.41 9.87
CA LEU A 119 -17.64 -13.69 10.45
C LEU A 119 -18.26 -14.33 11.71
N SER A 120 -17.67 -15.40 12.25
CA SER A 120 -18.25 -16.15 13.36
C SER A 120 -17.18 -16.82 14.23
N ALA A 121 -17.30 -16.62 15.54
CA ALA A 121 -16.62 -17.39 16.58
C ALA A 121 -17.55 -18.46 17.21
N ASN A 122 -18.58 -18.92 16.49
CA ASN A 122 -19.45 -20.00 16.95
C ASN A 122 -18.85 -21.38 16.56
N PRO A 123 -18.35 -22.20 17.50
CA PRO A 123 -17.69 -23.48 17.21
C PRO A 123 -18.65 -24.61 16.79
N TYR A 124 -19.89 -24.28 16.43
CA TYR A 124 -20.96 -25.22 16.09
C TYR A 124 -21.62 -24.92 14.73
N GLU A 125 -20.84 -24.69 13.67
CA GLU A 125 -21.36 -24.87 12.32
C GLU A 125 -20.29 -25.37 11.34
N SER A 126 -20.52 -26.56 10.77
CA SER A 126 -19.53 -27.34 10.00
C SER A 126 -19.37 -26.87 8.55
N TYR A 127 -19.25 -25.57 8.33
CA TYR A 127 -19.15 -24.91 7.02
C TYR A 127 -17.98 -23.92 6.96
N GLU A 128 -16.87 -24.23 7.63
CA GLU A 128 -15.72 -23.34 7.85
C GLU A 128 -15.02 -22.80 6.59
N ALA A 129 -15.23 -23.40 5.42
CA ALA A 129 -14.63 -22.97 4.16
C ALA A 129 -15.45 -21.92 3.37
N ALA A 130 -16.70 -21.65 3.75
CA ALA A 130 -17.61 -20.80 2.96
C ALA A 130 -17.64 -19.33 3.40
N ASN A 131 -17.18 -19.02 4.62
CA ASN A 131 -17.26 -17.70 5.26
C ASN A 131 -15.88 -17.11 5.60
N GLN A 132 -14.82 -17.52 4.90
CA GLN A 132 -13.48 -16.97 5.06
C GLN A 132 -13.28 -15.78 4.11
N ILE A 133 -12.75 -14.69 4.62
CA ILE A 133 -12.35 -13.52 3.84
C ILE A 133 -10.84 -13.35 4.00
N THR A 134 -10.17 -13.11 2.87
CA THR A 134 -8.75 -12.77 2.84
C THR A 134 -8.64 -11.27 2.66
N SER A 135 -7.99 -10.59 3.59
CA SER A 135 -7.58 -9.20 3.46
C SER A 135 -6.08 -9.11 3.18
N VAL A 136 -5.67 -8.10 2.42
CA VAL A 136 -4.26 -7.76 2.21
C VAL A 136 -3.99 -6.35 2.73
N PHE A 137 -2.91 -6.20 3.48
CA PHE A 137 -2.36 -4.94 3.94
C PHE A 137 -0.93 -4.83 3.45
N SER A 138 -0.56 -3.67 2.94
CA SER A 138 0.81 -3.38 2.55
C SER A 138 1.17 -2.02 3.12
N ASP A 139 2.16 -1.99 4.01
CA ASP A 139 2.63 -0.77 4.64
C ASP A 139 4.12 -0.61 4.35
N LEU A 140 4.56 0.63 4.11
CA LEU A 140 5.98 0.94 3.95
C LEU A 140 6.60 1.11 5.34
N HIS A 141 7.60 0.31 5.68
CA HIS A 141 8.28 0.37 6.98
C HIS A 141 9.71 0.88 6.85
N LYS A 142 10.14 1.70 7.81
CA LYS A 142 11.54 2.03 8.08
C LYS A 142 11.99 1.35 9.36
N ILE A 143 12.69 0.23 9.20
CA ILE A 143 13.14 -0.63 10.30
C ILE A 143 14.60 -0.32 10.58
N THR A 144 14.92 0.07 11.82
CA THR A 144 16.29 0.22 12.30
C THR A 144 16.69 -0.98 13.12
N PHE A 145 17.68 -1.71 12.64
CA PHE A 145 18.29 -2.84 13.32
C PHE A 145 19.54 -2.39 14.08
N ASP A 146 19.71 -2.84 15.33
CA ASP A 146 21.02 -2.83 16.00
C ASP A 146 21.72 -4.16 15.65
N VAL A 147 22.92 -4.07 15.05
CA VAL A 147 23.69 -5.23 14.62
C VAL A 147 25.02 -5.32 15.35
N ASN A 148 25.29 -6.47 15.96
CA ASN A 148 26.56 -6.74 16.63
C ASN A 148 27.76 -6.52 15.66
N PRO A 149 28.65 -5.54 15.94
CA PRO A 149 29.74 -5.16 15.04
C PRO A 149 30.76 -6.25 14.76
N PHE A 150 30.87 -7.25 15.65
CA PHE A 150 31.89 -8.28 15.57
C PHE A 150 31.45 -9.53 14.81
N THR A 151 30.14 -9.75 14.67
CA THR A 151 29.57 -10.93 14.00
C THR A 151 28.78 -10.57 12.75
N ARG A 152 27.99 -9.48 12.75
CA ARG A 152 26.99 -9.16 11.71
C ARG A 152 26.12 -10.35 11.30
N GLN A 153 25.83 -11.27 12.24
CA GLN A 153 25.02 -12.47 11.98
C GLN A 153 23.58 -12.28 12.44
N SER A 154 22.63 -12.84 11.66
CA SER A 154 21.16 -12.82 11.89
C SER A 154 20.67 -13.11 13.31
N ASN A 155 21.45 -13.82 14.10
CA ASN A 155 21.02 -14.32 15.40
C ASN A 155 21.33 -13.31 16.53
N ASP A 156 22.11 -12.26 16.22
CA ASP A 156 22.56 -11.19 17.12
C ASP A 156 21.96 -9.83 16.68
N ILE A 157 20.69 -9.81 16.23
CA ILE A 157 20.00 -8.64 15.68
C ILE A 157 18.75 -8.32 16.51
N THR A 158 18.62 -7.07 16.91
CA THR A 158 17.45 -6.52 17.63
C THR A 158 16.80 -5.39 16.82
N ILE A 159 15.52 -5.10 17.07
CA ILE A 159 14.74 -4.09 16.33
C ILE A 159 14.74 -2.82 17.18
N ALA A 160 15.78 -2.00 17.00
CA ALA A 160 15.95 -0.76 17.74
C ALA A 160 14.83 0.26 17.45
N GLN A 161 14.27 0.24 16.24
CA GLN A 161 13.09 1.02 15.88
C GLN A 161 12.35 0.38 14.71
N ASP A 162 11.03 0.52 14.69
CA ASP A 162 10.19 0.28 13.52
C ASP A 162 9.24 1.48 13.38
N LEU A 163 9.07 1.96 12.16
CA LEU A 163 8.21 3.10 11.83
C LEU A 163 7.48 2.80 10.52
N ILE A 164 6.15 2.71 10.58
CA ILE A 164 5.31 2.84 9.39
C ILE A 164 5.54 4.25 8.81
N ILE A 165 6.02 4.30 7.57
CA ILE A 165 6.03 5.50 6.75
C ILE A 165 4.63 5.62 6.15
N ASP A 166 3.84 6.56 6.67
CA ASP A 166 2.59 6.95 6.02
C ASP A 166 2.91 7.85 4.81
N PRO A 167 2.64 7.41 3.57
CA PRO A 167 2.86 8.21 2.37
C PRO A 167 1.97 9.45 2.29
N GLU A 168 0.90 9.54 3.08
CA GLU A 168 0.00 10.70 3.13
C GLU A 168 0.44 11.76 4.17
N SER A 169 1.26 11.40 5.17
CA SER A 169 1.66 12.25 6.32
C SER A 169 2.55 13.48 6.01
N GLY A 170 2.67 13.87 4.75
CA GLY A 170 3.42 15.04 4.32
C GLY A 170 2.62 16.33 4.49
N ASN A 171 3.04 17.19 5.43
CA ASN A 171 2.50 18.55 5.61
C ASN A 171 2.89 19.47 4.42
N ILE A 172 2.25 19.22 3.28
CA ILE A 172 2.45 19.90 2.01
C ILE A 172 1.06 20.09 1.42
N LEU A 173 0.85 21.22 0.76
CA LEU A 173 -0.22 21.41 -0.22
C LEU A 173 0.12 20.57 -1.48
N ASP A 174 0.37 19.27 -1.32
CA ASP A 174 0.80 18.36 -2.39
C ASP A 174 -0.44 17.88 -3.11
N ASP A 175 -0.73 18.53 -4.22
CA ASP A 175 -1.81 18.25 -5.16
C ASP A 175 -1.60 16.93 -5.95
N GLY A 176 -0.88 15.98 -5.35
CA GLY A 176 -0.40 14.72 -5.93
C GLY A 176 0.79 14.93 -6.86
N HIS A 177 1.70 15.86 -6.54
CA HIS A 177 2.70 16.43 -7.46
C HIS A 177 4.17 16.29 -7.00
N THR A 178 4.46 15.59 -5.90
CA THR A 178 5.83 15.14 -5.58
C THR A 178 6.30 14.01 -6.52
N ALA A 179 6.68 14.38 -7.74
CA ALA A 179 7.32 13.47 -8.69
C ALA A 179 8.63 12.90 -8.13
N TYR A 180 8.81 11.57 -8.26
CA TYR A 180 10.08 10.91 -7.99
C TYR A 180 11.19 11.55 -8.83
N SER A 181 12.25 12.03 -8.18
CA SER A 181 13.44 12.56 -8.85
C SER A 181 14.12 11.44 -9.64
N MET A 182 13.97 11.46 -10.96
CA MET A 182 14.62 10.52 -11.88
C MET A 182 16.15 10.51 -11.68
N THR A 183 16.69 9.46 -11.06
CA THR A 183 18.08 9.01 -11.34
C THR A 183 18.21 7.50 -11.12
N ASN A 184 18.20 6.74 -12.22
CA ASN A 184 18.23 5.26 -12.31
C ASN A 184 16.89 4.63 -11.84
N VAL A 185 16.24 3.71 -12.56
CA VAL A 185 16.74 2.73 -13.53
C VAL A 185 15.95 2.77 -14.85
N LEU A 186 16.67 2.79 -15.98
CA LEU A 186 16.14 2.42 -17.30
C LEU A 186 16.77 1.07 -17.69
N ASN A 187 15.95 0.04 -17.91
CA ASN A 187 15.90 -0.78 -19.15
C ASN A 187 15.17 -2.14 -18.96
N ASP A 188 14.54 -2.58 -20.05
CA ASP A 188 14.16 -3.96 -20.40
C ASP A 188 13.13 -4.76 -19.57
N ILE A 189 11.83 -4.48 -19.78
CA ILE A 189 10.77 -5.54 -19.81
C ILE A 189 9.84 -5.31 -21.04
N PRO A 190 9.40 -6.36 -21.78
CA PRO A 190 8.61 -6.19 -23.01
C PRO A 190 7.15 -5.78 -22.78
N ARG A 191 6.61 -4.94 -23.67
CA ARG A 191 5.18 -4.60 -23.73
C ARG A 191 4.34 -5.81 -24.17
N TYR A 192 3.39 -6.21 -23.33
CA TYR A 192 2.30 -7.12 -23.70
C TYR A 192 0.98 -6.36 -23.94
N SER A 193 0.04 -6.99 -24.66
CA SER A 193 -1.03 -6.31 -25.39
C SER A 193 -2.36 -6.17 -24.63
N THR A 194 -2.71 -4.91 -24.36
CA THR A 194 -4.04 -4.27 -24.34
C THR A 194 -5.28 -4.99 -23.77
N TYR A 195 -5.89 -4.35 -22.78
CA TYR A 195 -7.24 -4.65 -22.23
C TYR A 195 -8.43 -4.35 -23.18
N GLU A 196 -8.19 -4.02 -24.46
CA GLU A 196 -9.22 -3.62 -25.44
C GLU A 196 -10.29 -4.67 -25.75
N GLN A 197 -10.12 -5.93 -25.32
CA GLN A 197 -11.08 -7.01 -25.62
C GLN A 197 -12.24 -7.13 -24.61
N ALA A 198 -12.17 -6.48 -23.44
CA ALA A 198 -13.30 -6.41 -22.51
C ALA A 198 -14.30 -5.29 -22.90
N SER A 199 -13.80 -4.14 -23.34
CA SER A 199 -14.60 -2.96 -23.71
C SER A 199 -15.24 -3.04 -25.10
N THR A 200 -14.69 -3.85 -26.02
CA THR A 200 -15.20 -3.97 -27.39
C THR A 200 -16.52 -4.73 -27.54
N SER A 201 -17.03 -5.37 -26.49
CA SER A 201 -18.34 -6.05 -26.51
C SER A 201 -19.55 -5.10 -26.46
N PHE A 202 -19.34 -3.81 -26.15
CA PHE A 202 -20.43 -2.83 -26.00
C PHE A 202 -20.29 -1.57 -26.89
N ILE A 203 -19.17 -1.40 -27.62
CA ILE A 203 -19.00 -0.30 -28.59
C ILE A 203 -19.52 -0.73 -29.98
N THR A 204 -20.80 -1.09 -30.04
CA THR A 204 -21.57 -1.17 -31.29
C THR A 204 -22.82 -0.29 -31.25
N ASP A 205 -22.62 0.98 -30.93
CA ASP A 205 -23.46 2.07 -31.44
C ASP A 205 -22.59 3.32 -31.72
N LYS A 206 -21.75 3.20 -32.75
CA LYS A 206 -21.04 4.36 -33.31
C LYS A 206 -22.03 5.22 -34.10
N THR A 207 -21.83 6.53 -34.00
CA THR A 207 -22.52 7.63 -34.70
C THR A 207 -23.86 8.09 -34.11
N ASN A 208 -23.82 9.18 -33.33
CA ASN A 208 -24.43 10.45 -33.76
C ASN A 208 -23.85 11.64 -32.97
N ASN A 209 -23.40 12.66 -33.69
CA ASN A 209 -23.02 13.95 -33.15
C ASN A 209 -24.28 14.81 -33.04
N THR A 210 -24.97 14.77 -31.89
CA THR A 210 -26.18 15.57 -31.64
C THR A 210 -26.30 15.96 -30.17
N ASP A 211 -26.35 17.28 -29.95
CA ASP A 211 -27.10 18.03 -28.91
C ASP A 211 -27.30 17.36 -27.50
N PRO A 212 -26.76 17.94 -26.40
CA PRO A 212 -26.81 17.33 -25.05
C PRO A 212 -28.21 17.17 -24.42
N THR A 213 -29.28 17.54 -25.11
CA THR A 213 -30.61 17.74 -24.49
C THR A 213 -31.64 16.63 -24.76
N SER A 214 -31.28 15.52 -25.42
CA SER A 214 -32.26 14.49 -25.82
C SER A 214 -31.74 13.05 -25.87
N LYS A 215 -31.62 12.42 -24.69
CA LYS A 215 -32.12 11.07 -24.35
C LYS A 215 -31.60 10.64 -22.98
N THR A 216 -32.50 10.36 -22.05
CA THR A 216 -32.19 9.78 -20.74
C THR A 216 -31.96 8.27 -20.88
N SER A 217 -30.83 7.86 -21.46
CA SER A 217 -30.23 6.58 -21.09
C SER A 217 -29.72 6.74 -19.66
N LYS A 218 -30.30 6.03 -18.71
CA LYS A 218 -29.75 6.00 -17.35
C LYS A 218 -28.34 5.42 -17.41
N LEU A 219 -27.44 5.95 -16.58
CA LEU A 219 -26.12 5.36 -16.46
C LEU A 219 -26.25 3.92 -15.95
N THR A 220 -25.49 3.01 -16.53
CA THR A 220 -25.32 1.65 -16.03
C THR A 220 -23.92 1.52 -15.46
N MET A 221 -23.81 1.12 -14.19
CA MET A 221 -22.54 0.79 -13.55
C MET A 221 -22.43 -0.73 -13.44
N ASN A 222 -21.31 -1.30 -13.88
CA ASN A 222 -21.01 -2.72 -13.72
C ASN A 222 -20.22 -2.96 -12.43
N TYR A 223 -20.93 -3.34 -11.36
CA TYR A 223 -20.33 -3.60 -10.06
C TYR A 223 -19.40 -4.83 -10.05
N SER A 224 -19.63 -5.82 -10.94
CA SER A 224 -18.71 -6.94 -11.10
C SER A 224 -17.36 -6.48 -11.67
N THR A 225 -17.36 -5.59 -12.67
CA THR A 225 -16.14 -4.99 -13.20
C THR A 225 -15.46 -4.08 -12.18
N PHE A 226 -16.22 -3.32 -11.40
CA PHE A 226 -15.70 -2.52 -10.28
C PHE A 226 -14.92 -3.39 -9.27
N VAL A 227 -15.56 -4.43 -8.73
CA VAL A 227 -14.94 -5.32 -7.72
C VAL A 227 -13.78 -6.11 -8.32
N HIS A 228 -13.90 -6.55 -9.58
CA HIS A 228 -12.79 -7.19 -10.28
C HIS A 228 -11.59 -6.25 -10.44
N TYR A 229 -11.82 -4.97 -10.75
CA TYR A 229 -10.75 -3.96 -10.82
C TYR A 229 -10.04 -3.79 -9.48
N LEU A 230 -10.81 -3.60 -8.39
CA LEU A 230 -10.27 -3.46 -7.05
C LEU A 230 -9.42 -4.68 -6.66
N ASN A 231 -9.97 -5.89 -6.83
CA ASN A 231 -9.28 -7.12 -6.46
C ASN A 231 -8.03 -7.38 -7.33
N THR A 232 -8.05 -6.99 -8.61
CA THR A 232 -6.90 -7.14 -9.51
C THR A 232 -5.74 -6.26 -9.04
N TRP A 233 -6.01 -4.98 -8.78
CA TRP A 233 -4.98 -3.98 -8.52
C TRP A 233 -4.69 -3.74 -7.04
N THR A 234 -5.22 -4.56 -6.11
CA THR A 234 -4.83 -4.51 -4.68
C THR A 234 -4.43 -5.86 -4.09
N SER A 235 -4.44 -6.92 -4.90
CA SER A 235 -3.98 -8.27 -4.55
C SER A 235 -2.75 -8.66 -5.37
N LYS A 236 -2.02 -9.70 -4.93
CA LYS A 236 -0.87 -10.26 -5.67
C LYS A 236 -1.19 -10.53 -7.14
N PRO A 237 -0.31 -10.11 -8.08
CA PRO A 237 1.03 -9.58 -7.88
C PRO A 237 1.11 -8.05 -7.78
N TYR A 238 -0.01 -7.35 -7.56
CA TYR A 238 -0.14 -5.89 -7.58
C TYR A 238 -0.54 -5.34 -6.20
N ASP A 239 -0.06 -5.98 -5.12
CA ASP A 239 -0.37 -5.61 -3.74
C ASP A 239 0.61 -4.57 -3.15
N GLY A 240 1.65 -4.12 -3.85
CA GLY A 240 2.48 -3.00 -3.38
C GLY A 240 1.88 -1.62 -3.69
N ASP A 241 2.65 -0.56 -3.43
CA ASP A 241 2.35 0.82 -3.85
C ASP A 241 3.45 1.39 -4.77
N GLU A 242 4.33 0.53 -5.31
CA GLU A 242 5.29 0.96 -6.34
C GLU A 242 4.60 1.09 -7.69
N LYS A 243 5.19 1.82 -8.62
CA LYS A 243 4.55 2.15 -9.91
C LYS A 243 4.10 0.91 -10.71
N GLU A 244 4.84 -0.17 -10.59
CA GLU A 244 4.59 -1.46 -11.23
C GLU A 244 3.34 -2.20 -10.68
N ASP A 245 2.86 -1.81 -9.49
CA ASP A 245 1.63 -2.31 -8.86
C ASP A 245 0.35 -1.58 -9.33
N PHE A 246 0.49 -0.58 -10.20
CA PHE A 246 -0.63 0.20 -10.74
C PHE A 246 -0.92 -0.12 -12.20
N ASN A 247 -2.14 0.21 -12.63
CA ASN A 247 -2.57 -0.02 -13.99
C ASN A 247 -1.79 0.88 -14.98
N PRO A 248 -0.98 0.30 -15.89
CA PRO A 248 -0.12 1.06 -16.79
C PRO A 248 -0.87 1.81 -17.91
N ASP A 249 -2.18 1.59 -18.05
CA ASP A 249 -3.04 2.36 -18.98
C ASP A 249 -3.34 3.79 -18.46
N PHE A 250 -2.98 4.09 -17.19
CA PHE A 250 -3.29 5.34 -16.50
C PHE A 250 -2.03 6.03 -15.94
N PRO A 251 -2.08 7.35 -15.63
CA PRO A 251 -0.99 8.03 -14.93
C PRO A 251 -0.77 7.46 -13.52
N TYR A 252 0.48 7.53 -13.06
CA TYR A 252 0.90 7.20 -11.70
C TYR A 252 1.26 8.49 -10.94
N PHE A 253 0.76 8.60 -9.72
CA PHE A 253 1.02 9.68 -8.77
C PHE A 253 1.50 9.09 -7.44
N THR A 254 2.27 9.87 -6.67
CA THR A 254 2.82 9.43 -5.37
C THR A 254 1.73 9.24 -4.32
N ASN A 255 0.74 10.15 -4.23
CA ASN A 255 -0.56 9.81 -3.66
C ASN A 255 -1.53 9.42 -4.79
N ASN A 256 -1.98 8.16 -4.74
CA ASN A 256 -2.73 7.53 -5.80
C ASN A 256 -4.16 7.15 -5.40
N CYS A 257 -4.59 7.38 -4.15
CA CYS A 257 -5.87 6.89 -3.62
C CYS A 257 -7.08 7.24 -4.50
N THR A 258 -7.18 8.52 -4.88
CA THR A 258 -8.29 9.04 -5.71
C THR A 258 -8.12 8.70 -7.19
N ASN A 259 -6.89 8.65 -7.69
CA ASN A 259 -6.60 8.20 -9.06
C ASN A 259 -7.04 6.75 -9.26
N PHE A 260 -6.63 5.86 -8.36
CA PHE A 260 -7.07 4.46 -8.31
C PHE A 260 -8.60 4.34 -8.23
N GLY A 261 -9.25 5.11 -7.35
CA GLY A 261 -10.70 5.10 -7.25
C GLY A 261 -11.41 5.58 -8.52
N SER A 262 -10.89 6.61 -9.18
CA SER A 262 -11.42 7.08 -10.46
C SER A 262 -11.24 6.04 -11.57
N GLN A 263 -10.12 5.31 -11.59
CA GLN A 263 -9.90 4.19 -12.53
C GLN A 263 -10.92 3.07 -12.31
N ALA A 264 -11.20 2.69 -11.06
CA ALA A 264 -12.20 1.66 -10.74
C ALA A 264 -13.62 2.06 -11.18
N LEU A 265 -14.00 3.33 -10.97
CA LEU A 265 -15.28 3.88 -11.43
C LEU A 265 -15.38 3.94 -12.96
N TYR A 266 -14.30 4.32 -13.65
CA TYR A 266 -14.24 4.33 -15.11
C TYR A 266 -14.33 2.92 -15.68
N ALA A 267 -13.58 1.96 -15.13
CA ALA A 267 -13.65 0.55 -15.51
C ALA A 267 -15.06 -0.04 -15.33
N ALA A 268 -15.77 0.41 -14.28
CA ALA A 268 -17.16 0.07 -14.02
C ALA A 268 -18.17 0.78 -14.92
N GLY A 269 -17.75 1.66 -15.83
CA GLY A 269 -18.60 2.28 -16.86
C GLY A 269 -18.97 3.74 -16.63
N LEU A 270 -18.42 4.43 -15.62
CA LEU A 270 -18.61 5.88 -15.47
C LEU A 270 -17.91 6.61 -16.63
N PRO A 271 -18.63 7.36 -17.50
CA PRO A 271 -18.03 8.00 -18.66
C PRO A 271 -17.17 9.19 -18.25
N LEU A 272 -16.09 9.41 -19.00
CA LEU A 272 -15.27 10.60 -18.85
C LEU A 272 -16.02 11.86 -19.28
N VAL A 273 -15.74 12.94 -18.57
CA VAL A 273 -16.05 14.30 -19.04
C VAL A 273 -14.72 14.94 -19.41
N GLY A 274 -14.39 14.91 -20.71
CA GLY A 274 -13.15 15.49 -21.24
C GLY A 274 -13.16 17.01 -21.21
N GLY A 275 -11.99 17.61 -20.98
CA GLY A 275 -11.78 19.07 -20.98
C GLY A 275 -10.43 19.44 -21.60
N SER A 276 -10.05 20.71 -21.52
CA SER A 276 -8.70 21.18 -21.84
C SER A 276 -7.86 21.38 -20.58
N TRP A 277 -6.54 21.56 -20.71
CA TRP A 277 -5.67 21.87 -19.57
C TRP A 277 -6.10 23.14 -18.78
N LEU A 278 -6.82 24.07 -19.43
CA LEU A 278 -7.40 25.25 -18.78
C LEU A 278 -8.57 24.90 -17.84
N ASP A 279 -9.22 23.77 -18.08
CA ASP A 279 -10.37 23.28 -17.32
C ASP A 279 -9.97 22.34 -16.18
N ARG A 280 -8.67 22.24 -15.86
CA ARG A 280 -8.13 21.28 -14.87
C ARG A 280 -8.78 21.35 -13.49
N GLN A 281 -9.19 22.55 -13.06
CA GLN A 281 -9.88 22.81 -11.79
C GLN A 281 -11.41 22.85 -11.91
N ASN A 282 -11.97 22.69 -13.11
CA ASN A 282 -13.42 22.72 -13.31
C ASN A 282 -14.03 21.40 -12.76
N PRO A 283 -14.90 21.45 -11.74
CA PRO A 283 -15.47 20.25 -11.13
C PRO A 283 -16.46 19.50 -12.02
N GLU A 284 -16.83 20.03 -13.20
CA GLU A 284 -17.62 19.31 -14.21
C GLU A 284 -16.78 18.36 -15.05
N ILE A 285 -15.51 18.68 -15.27
CA ILE A 285 -14.56 17.84 -16.00
C ILE A 285 -14.17 16.66 -15.11
N TRP A 286 -13.95 15.49 -15.67
CA TRP A 286 -13.47 14.28 -14.99
C TRP A 286 -12.77 13.38 -16.00
N THR A 287 -11.44 13.45 -16.03
CA THR A 287 -10.60 12.68 -16.96
C THR A 287 -9.15 12.60 -16.46
N TRP A 288 -8.47 11.51 -16.79
CA TRP A 288 -7.01 11.40 -16.66
C TRP A 288 -6.24 11.99 -17.84
N ASN A 289 -6.95 12.44 -18.88
CA ASN A 289 -6.37 12.89 -20.14
C ASN A 289 -7.07 14.17 -20.66
N LEU A 290 -6.60 15.32 -20.19
CA LEU A 290 -6.97 16.67 -20.60
C LEU A 290 -6.32 17.03 -21.93
N SER A 291 -7.04 17.80 -22.74
CA SER A 291 -6.57 18.16 -24.07
C SER A 291 -5.77 19.49 -24.10
N GLY A 292 -4.71 19.49 -24.91
CA GLY A 292 -3.97 20.70 -25.28
C GLY A 292 -2.76 20.98 -24.39
N MET A 293 -1.66 21.35 -25.06
CA MET A 293 -0.30 21.50 -24.53
C MET A 293 0.28 20.22 -23.90
N ILE A 294 1.44 19.78 -24.42
CA ILE A 294 2.18 18.64 -23.87
C ILE A 294 2.56 19.00 -22.43
N PRO A 295 2.20 18.20 -21.42
CA PRO A 295 2.60 18.51 -20.05
C PRO A 295 4.12 18.41 -19.94
N ILE A 296 4.72 19.43 -19.36
CA ILE A 296 6.18 19.51 -19.19
C ILE A 296 6.66 18.41 -18.24
N ASP A 297 5.78 17.96 -17.34
CA ASP A 297 6.06 16.98 -16.29
C ASP A 297 5.04 15.81 -16.24
N GLY A 298 4.28 15.56 -17.32
CA GLY A 298 3.37 14.41 -17.44
C GLY A 298 1.93 14.55 -16.89
N TYR A 299 1.51 15.75 -16.48
CA TYR A 299 0.18 16.03 -15.93
C TYR A 299 -0.93 16.15 -16.99
N ASP A 300 -1.71 15.09 -17.20
CA ASP A 300 -2.91 15.14 -18.02
C ASP A 300 -4.24 15.01 -17.22
N SER A 301 -4.25 14.91 -15.88
CA SER A 301 -5.50 14.72 -15.10
C SER A 301 -6.21 16.03 -14.68
N SER A 302 -7.56 15.99 -14.64
CA SER A 302 -8.37 16.98 -13.90
C SER A 302 -8.27 16.74 -12.39
N TRP A 303 -8.44 17.79 -11.57
CA TRP A 303 -8.41 17.65 -10.11
C TRP A 303 -9.50 16.69 -9.59
N SER A 304 -10.69 16.74 -10.18
CA SER A 304 -11.76 15.77 -9.93
C SER A 304 -11.39 14.30 -10.18
N TRP A 305 -10.35 14.02 -10.98
CA TRP A 305 -9.88 12.66 -11.22
C TRP A 305 -8.88 12.18 -10.17
N SER A 306 -8.00 13.06 -9.66
CA SER A 306 -6.86 12.67 -8.80
C SER A 306 -6.81 13.29 -7.40
N ASN A 307 -7.71 14.22 -7.04
CA ASN A 307 -7.78 14.85 -5.71
C ASN A 307 -9.12 14.52 -5.02
N ALA A 308 -9.08 14.05 -3.77
CA ALA A 308 -10.23 13.47 -3.07
C ALA A 308 -11.41 14.45 -2.89
N ASP A 309 -11.18 15.70 -2.45
CA ASP A 309 -12.26 16.68 -2.32
C ASP A 309 -12.89 17.02 -3.68
N SER A 310 -12.07 17.32 -4.68
CA SER A 310 -12.55 17.63 -6.03
C SER A 310 -13.33 16.45 -6.65
N ASN A 311 -12.93 15.22 -6.35
CA ASN A 311 -13.60 13.99 -6.79
C ASN A 311 -14.95 13.81 -6.09
N TYR A 312 -15.03 13.95 -4.77
CA TYR A 312 -16.30 13.95 -4.03
C TYR A 312 -17.25 15.05 -4.54
N GLN A 313 -16.72 16.26 -4.80
CA GLN A 313 -17.49 17.35 -5.38
C GLN A 313 -18.01 17.05 -6.79
N HIS A 314 -17.20 16.41 -7.65
CA HIS A 314 -17.62 16.01 -8.99
C HIS A 314 -18.73 14.96 -8.92
N LEU A 315 -18.44 13.82 -8.28
CA LEU A 315 -19.33 12.65 -8.22
C LEU A 315 -20.67 12.99 -7.56
N SER A 316 -20.66 13.76 -6.46
CA SER A 316 -21.89 14.11 -5.75
C SER A 316 -22.80 15.12 -6.44
N LYS A 317 -22.32 15.83 -7.48
CA LYS A 317 -23.07 16.87 -8.21
C LYS A 317 -23.42 16.48 -9.65
N TYR A 318 -22.50 15.83 -10.36
CA TYR A 318 -22.56 15.66 -11.81
C TYR A 318 -22.74 14.21 -12.27
N THR A 319 -22.69 13.24 -11.36
CA THR A 319 -22.91 11.82 -11.69
C THR A 319 -24.03 11.22 -10.81
N PRO A 320 -24.46 9.97 -11.07
CA PRO A 320 -25.42 9.27 -10.21
C PRO A 320 -24.91 8.94 -8.80
N TYR A 321 -23.65 9.22 -8.46
CA TYR A 321 -23.08 9.07 -7.12
C TYR A 321 -23.53 10.19 -6.17
N SER A 322 -24.85 10.44 -6.11
CA SER A 322 -25.42 11.55 -5.32
C SER A 322 -25.98 11.13 -3.95
N GLN A 323 -26.02 9.83 -3.63
CA GLN A 323 -26.47 9.38 -2.32
C GLN A 323 -25.34 9.60 -1.30
N LYS A 324 -25.60 10.43 -0.29
CA LYS A 324 -24.66 10.74 0.79
C LYS A 324 -24.95 9.89 2.02
N TYR A 325 -23.91 9.47 2.72
CA TYR A 325 -23.98 8.72 3.95
C TYR A 325 -23.20 9.46 5.03
N ASN A 326 -23.84 9.67 6.19
CA ASN A 326 -23.21 10.23 7.39
C ASN A 326 -22.67 9.14 8.32
N ASP A 327 -23.12 7.90 8.13
CA ASP A 327 -22.62 6.70 8.78
C ASP A 327 -21.81 5.91 7.76
N MET A 328 -20.52 5.69 8.04
CA MET A 328 -19.60 5.03 7.12
C MET A 328 -19.77 3.52 7.05
N TYR A 329 -20.61 2.93 7.90
CA TYR A 329 -20.97 1.51 7.83
C TYR A 329 -22.10 1.24 6.82
N MET A 330 -22.78 2.30 6.34
CA MET A 330 -23.90 2.22 5.40
C MET A 330 -23.60 2.25 3.88
N PRO A 331 -22.46 2.74 3.36
CA PRO A 331 -22.16 2.70 1.94
C PRO A 331 -22.19 1.25 1.41
N PRO A 332 -22.91 0.99 0.30
CA PRO A 332 -23.06 -0.34 -0.29
C PRO A 332 -21.81 -0.73 -1.10
N GLN A 333 -21.81 -1.94 -1.67
CA GLN A 333 -20.91 -2.29 -2.79
C GLN A 333 -20.89 -1.19 -3.86
N ALA A 334 -19.69 -0.88 -4.33
CA ALA A 334 -19.37 0.25 -5.20
C ALA A 334 -19.70 1.63 -4.63
N GLY A 335 -19.94 1.73 -3.32
CA GLY A 335 -19.85 2.96 -2.55
C GLY A 335 -18.41 3.41 -2.31
N LEU A 336 -18.27 4.61 -1.79
CA LEU A 336 -17.03 5.34 -1.59
C LEU A 336 -17.02 5.91 -0.17
N ILE A 337 -15.89 5.80 0.52
CA ILE A 337 -15.66 6.39 1.84
C ILE A 337 -14.47 7.34 1.71
N TYR A 338 -14.73 8.62 1.90
CA TYR A 338 -13.69 9.64 1.94
C TYR A 338 -13.33 9.97 3.37
N ALA A 339 -12.07 10.37 3.59
CA ALA A 339 -11.57 10.78 4.88
C ALA A 339 -10.94 12.17 4.83
N GLU A 340 -10.84 12.77 6.00
CA GLU A 340 -10.16 14.03 6.30
C GLU A 340 -9.36 13.82 7.58
N TRP A 341 -8.07 14.17 7.55
CA TRP A 341 -7.05 13.80 8.53
C TRP A 341 -6.46 15.01 9.29
N ASP A 342 -6.52 16.21 8.71
CA ASP A 342 -5.69 17.37 9.09
C ASP A 342 -6.44 18.51 9.83
N ALA A 343 -7.64 18.23 10.35
CA ALA A 343 -8.54 19.21 11.01
C ALA A 343 -9.01 20.35 10.09
N ASP A 344 -9.16 20.05 8.81
CA ASP A 344 -9.32 20.96 7.68
C ASP A 344 -10.64 20.63 6.92
N PRO A 345 -11.22 21.51 6.09
CA PRO A 345 -12.51 21.24 5.44
C PRO A 345 -12.44 20.32 4.21
N GLN A 346 -11.24 20.01 3.71
CA GLN A 346 -10.97 19.24 2.50
C GLN A 346 -11.19 17.74 2.77
N LEU A 347 -10.87 16.92 1.77
CA LEU A 347 -10.84 15.47 1.86
C LEU A 347 -9.50 15.05 1.31
N ASP A 348 -8.81 14.21 2.07
CA ASP A 348 -7.43 13.84 1.84
C ASP A 348 -7.37 12.47 1.15
N HIS A 349 -8.25 11.55 1.56
CA HIS A 349 -8.21 10.15 1.15
C HIS A 349 -9.52 9.62 0.56
N LEU A 350 -9.41 8.56 -0.26
CA LEU A 350 -10.53 7.81 -0.82
C LEU A 350 -10.32 6.28 -0.68
N MET A 351 -11.29 5.62 -0.05
CA MET A 351 -11.48 4.17 -0.05
C MET A 351 -12.71 3.76 -0.86
N LEU A 352 -12.65 2.58 -1.46
CA LEU A 352 -13.70 2.02 -2.31
C LEU A 352 -14.29 0.76 -1.67
N VAL A 353 -15.62 0.64 -1.65
CA VAL A 353 -16.31 -0.49 -1.01
C VAL A 353 -16.47 -1.65 -2.00
N ASN A 354 -15.71 -2.72 -1.80
CA ASN A 354 -15.79 -3.96 -2.59
C ASN A 354 -17.12 -4.68 -2.31
N ASP A 355 -17.55 -4.74 -1.04
CA ASP A 355 -18.80 -5.36 -0.61
C ASP A 355 -19.21 -4.84 0.78
N THR A 356 -20.45 -5.08 1.19
CA THR A 356 -20.95 -4.75 2.53
C THR A 356 -21.52 -6.01 3.17
N ILE A 357 -20.74 -6.63 4.05
CA ILE A 357 -21.15 -7.84 4.78
C ILE A 357 -21.93 -7.47 6.05
N VAL A 358 -22.51 -8.47 6.71
CA VAL A 358 -23.24 -8.28 7.98
C VAL A 358 -22.47 -8.97 9.10
N ILE A 359 -22.10 -8.21 10.12
CA ILE A 359 -21.47 -8.70 11.36
C ILE A 359 -22.53 -8.84 12.46
N GLN A 360 -22.33 -9.79 13.37
CA GLN A 360 -23.12 -9.88 14.60
C GLN A 360 -22.39 -9.18 15.76
N ASN A 361 -23.08 -8.27 16.43
CA ASN A 361 -22.56 -7.56 17.59
C ASN A 361 -22.67 -8.42 18.87
N SER A 362 -21.94 -8.02 19.92
CA SER A 362 -21.92 -8.74 21.21
C SER A 362 -23.26 -8.78 21.95
N ASP A 363 -24.20 -7.89 21.62
CA ASP A 363 -25.59 -7.89 22.12
C ASP A 363 -26.53 -8.78 21.29
N GLY A 364 -26.01 -9.45 20.25
CA GLY A 364 -26.75 -10.30 19.32
C GLY A 364 -27.43 -9.57 18.16
N SER A 365 -27.36 -8.23 18.11
CA SER A 365 -27.83 -7.44 16.96
C SER A 365 -26.91 -7.60 15.74
N TYR A 366 -27.33 -7.10 14.58
CA TYR A 366 -26.57 -7.19 13.34
C TYR A 366 -26.29 -5.80 12.77
N SER A 367 -25.04 -5.55 12.39
CA SER A 367 -24.59 -4.30 11.76
C SER A 367 -23.96 -4.56 10.39
N PRO A 368 -24.11 -3.65 9.42
CA PRO A 368 -23.33 -3.70 8.19
C PRO A 368 -21.85 -3.42 8.46
N MET A 369 -20.97 -4.00 7.65
CA MET A 369 -19.52 -3.79 7.66
C MET A 369 -19.03 -3.69 6.21
N PRO A 370 -18.64 -2.50 5.73
CA PRO A 370 -17.98 -2.38 4.43
C PRO A 370 -16.62 -3.08 4.43
N LEU A 371 -16.35 -3.79 3.33
CA LEU A 371 -15.02 -4.26 2.96
C LEU A 371 -14.43 -3.25 1.98
N ILE A 372 -13.31 -2.64 2.34
CA ILE A 372 -12.66 -1.59 1.55
C ILE A 372 -11.41 -2.07 0.81
N SER A 373 -11.16 -1.44 -0.32
CA SER A 373 -9.90 -1.42 -1.05
C SER A 373 -9.44 0.01 -1.23
N GLN A 374 -8.14 0.23 -1.20
CA GLN A 374 -7.48 1.51 -1.47
C GLN A 374 -6.05 1.28 -1.96
N LYS A 375 -5.45 2.35 -2.46
CA LYS A 375 -4.02 2.49 -2.74
C LYS A 375 -3.47 3.67 -1.95
N THR A 376 -2.17 3.65 -1.71
CA THR A 376 -1.43 4.66 -0.92
C THR A 376 -2.00 4.85 0.50
N PRO A 377 -1.76 3.94 1.45
CA PRO A 377 -1.16 2.60 1.28
C PRO A 377 -2.16 1.55 0.76
N ASN A 378 -1.67 0.45 0.20
CA ASN A 378 -2.49 -0.61 -0.38
C ASN A 378 -3.31 -1.37 0.67
N ARG A 379 -4.59 -1.58 0.37
CA ARG A 379 -5.52 -2.43 1.12
C ARG A 379 -6.40 -3.22 0.15
N ASN A 380 -6.61 -4.50 0.42
CA ASN A 380 -7.61 -5.32 -0.25
C ASN A 380 -8.59 -5.96 0.74
N MET A 381 -9.90 -5.82 0.45
CA MET A 381 -11.00 -6.44 1.20
C MET A 381 -10.88 -6.29 2.72
N VAL A 382 -10.47 -5.11 3.19
CA VAL A 382 -10.24 -4.80 4.60
C VAL A 382 -11.55 -4.36 5.28
N PRO A 383 -11.93 -4.90 6.44
CA PRO A 383 -13.08 -4.37 7.19
C PRO A 383 -12.88 -2.90 7.57
N PHE A 384 -13.86 -2.05 7.25
CA PHE A 384 -13.75 -0.61 7.50
C PHE A 384 -13.42 -0.26 8.95
N SER A 385 -13.93 -1.02 9.93
CA SER A 385 -13.60 -0.85 11.37
C SER A 385 -12.10 -0.95 11.68
N VAL A 386 -11.37 -1.82 10.98
CA VAL A 386 -9.91 -1.97 11.15
C VAL A 386 -9.18 -0.76 10.59
N GLN A 387 -9.57 -0.30 9.39
CA GLN A 387 -8.97 0.90 8.79
C GLN A 387 -9.34 2.18 9.57
N GLN A 388 -10.57 2.28 10.08
CA GLN A 388 -11.01 3.36 10.96
C GLN A 388 -10.15 3.40 12.23
N ARG A 389 -9.99 2.27 12.93
CA ARG A 389 -9.15 2.17 14.13
C ARG A 389 -7.70 2.54 13.88
N ARG A 390 -7.14 2.21 12.71
CA ARG A 390 -5.77 2.59 12.33
C ARG A 390 -5.66 4.10 12.10
N ALA A 391 -6.56 4.69 11.33
CA ALA A 391 -6.60 6.14 11.12
C ALA A 391 -6.73 6.92 12.44
N GLU A 392 -7.64 6.50 13.34
CA GLU A 392 -7.84 7.10 14.68
C GLU A 392 -6.63 6.93 15.63
N LYS A 393 -5.65 6.07 15.29
CA LYS A 393 -4.37 5.94 15.99
C LYS A 393 -3.23 6.73 15.34
N GLN A 394 -3.37 7.08 14.05
CA GLN A 394 -2.33 7.73 13.24
C GLN A 394 -2.53 9.24 13.12
N HIS A 395 -3.78 9.71 13.10
CA HIS A 395 -4.14 11.11 12.95
C HIS A 395 -4.91 11.58 14.20
N ASP A 396 -4.57 12.77 14.71
CA ASP A 396 -5.22 13.35 15.89
C ASP A 396 -6.69 13.69 15.64
N HIS A 397 -7.07 13.98 14.39
CA HIS A 397 -8.42 14.35 13.97
C HIS A 397 -8.78 13.50 12.75
N VAL A 398 -9.97 12.91 12.75
CA VAL A 398 -10.47 12.12 11.63
C VAL A 398 -11.95 12.42 11.43
N THR A 399 -12.33 12.87 10.24
CA THR A 399 -13.75 12.88 9.83
C THR A 399 -13.96 12.13 8.52
N TRP A 400 -15.18 11.61 8.34
CA TRP A 400 -15.49 10.72 7.22
C TRP A 400 -16.72 11.21 6.45
N LYS A 401 -16.73 11.01 5.13
CA LYS A 401 -17.87 11.32 4.26
C LYS A 401 -18.14 10.15 3.32
N GLY A 402 -19.33 9.54 3.42
CA GLY A 402 -19.73 8.44 2.56
C GLY A 402 -20.48 8.93 1.32
N LEU A 403 -20.17 8.36 0.17
CA LEU A 403 -20.84 8.64 -1.10
C LEU A 403 -21.19 7.33 -1.79
N GLY A 404 -22.27 7.29 -2.55
CA GLY A 404 -22.61 6.08 -3.27
C GLY A 404 -23.66 6.25 -4.35
N PRO A 405 -23.90 5.17 -5.10
CA PRO A 405 -24.89 5.14 -6.17
C PRO A 405 -26.32 5.49 -5.68
N ASP A 406 -26.91 6.54 -6.23
CA ASP A 406 -28.35 6.79 -6.15
C ASP A 406 -29.08 5.87 -7.14
N TYR A 407 -29.49 4.69 -6.66
CA TYR A 407 -30.15 3.66 -7.46
C TYR A 407 -31.44 4.11 -8.17
N THR A 408 -32.04 5.26 -7.82
CA THR A 408 -33.16 5.82 -8.59
C THR A 408 -32.71 6.35 -9.96
N LYS A 409 -31.43 6.72 -10.09
CA LYS A 409 -30.81 7.34 -11.27
C LYS A 409 -30.04 6.37 -12.18
N MET A 410 -29.82 5.12 -11.76
CA MET A 410 -29.13 4.09 -12.54
C MET A 410 -30.06 2.99 -13.07
N GLU A 411 -29.53 2.22 -14.01
CA GLU A 411 -30.01 0.89 -14.41
C GLU A 411 -28.96 -0.17 -14.00
N TYR A 412 -29.44 -1.37 -13.67
CA TYR A 412 -28.60 -2.53 -13.36
C TYR A 412 -28.53 -3.43 -14.60
N VAL A 413 -27.37 -4.03 -14.85
CA VAL A 413 -27.12 -5.04 -15.91
C VAL A 413 -26.39 -6.23 -15.33
#